data_AF-A0A493U424-F1
#
_entry.id   AF-A0A493U424-F1
#
_cell.length_a   1.000
_cell.length_b   1.000
_cell.length_c   1.000
_cell.angle_alpha   90.00
_cell.angle_beta   90.00
_cell.angle_gamma   90.00
#
_symmetry.space_group_name_H-M   'P 1'
#
loop_
_entity.id
_entity.type
_entity.pdbx_description
1 polymer ?
#
loop_
_entity_poly.entity_id
_entity_poly.type
_entity_poly.pdbx_seq_one_letter_code
_entity_poly.pdbx_strand_id
1 'polypeptide(L)'
;LLFLRKRRNTLHMLANSGDLFFGKSSGWEFASSHFSGRARVFIKEIEHAMELGPAKQCPLREFLTMYIKNIFLNQVLAEINKEIEGVTKASDPLKILANADTMKILGVQRPLLQLLCRNRTSETLSFQMLHLSSYSFFQSIVQSDEKLVISASWAKDDDISRLLKSLPNWSNMAQPKQLRPKREEEEDFIRAAFGKESEVLIGNLGDKLIPQQEILRDVSDLKALANMHESLEWLAGRTKAAFSSLSATQTMSPGQDSHASMEHLPASEQILQTLSELAKSFQEMADRCLLVLHLEVRVHCFHYLIPLAKQGNYAIVANVESMDYDPLVVRLNKDISAIEEAMSASLQQHKFQYIFEGLGHLISCILINGAHYFKRISESGIKKMCRNIFILQQNLTNITMSREADLDFARQYYEMLYNTADELLNLVVDQGVKYTELEYIYALNLLHRSQTGVGDQTTQNMRLQRLKEIICEQAAIKQATKDKKITTV
;
A
#
# COMPACT_ATOMS: atom_id res chain seq x y z
N LEU A 1 -41.80 -53.39 15.45
CA LEU A 1 -42.12 -53.28 14.00
C LEU A 1 -42.64 -51.90 13.57
N LEU A 2 -43.63 -51.29 14.24
CA LEU A 2 -44.03 -49.88 13.98
C LEU A 2 -42.91 -48.85 14.28
N PHE A 3 -42.07 -49.10 15.29
CA PHE A 3 -40.90 -48.28 15.64
C PHE A 3 -39.80 -48.27 14.56
N LEU A 4 -39.63 -49.39 13.85
CA LEU A 4 -38.67 -49.54 12.74
C LEU A 4 -39.20 -48.92 11.44
N ARG A 5 -40.53 -48.92 11.24
CA ARG A 5 -41.18 -48.30 10.05
C ARG A 5 -41.14 -46.76 10.11
N LYS A 6 -41.25 -46.16 11.30
CA LYS A 6 -41.16 -44.71 11.51
C LYS A 6 -39.75 -44.16 11.30
N ARG A 7 -38.71 -44.92 11.69
CA ARG A 7 -37.28 -44.56 11.53
C ARG A 7 -36.72 -44.78 10.12
N ARG A 8 -37.25 -45.76 9.36
CA ARG A 8 -36.90 -45.92 7.93
C ARG A 8 -37.28 -44.67 7.12
N ASN A 9 -38.42 -44.05 7.42
CA ASN A 9 -38.81 -42.78 6.78
C ASN A 9 -37.91 -41.60 7.20
N THR A 10 -37.37 -41.59 8.42
CA THR A 10 -36.42 -40.56 8.89
C THR A 10 -35.03 -40.70 8.27
N LEU A 11 -34.54 -41.94 8.12
CA LEU A 11 -33.28 -42.23 7.40
C LEU A 11 -33.40 -41.99 5.89
N HIS A 12 -34.55 -42.29 5.29
CA HIS A 12 -34.81 -41.97 3.88
C HIS A 12 -35.01 -40.46 3.65
N MET A 13 -35.56 -39.74 4.63
CA MET A 13 -35.60 -38.27 4.64
C MET A 13 -34.20 -37.69 4.76
N LEU A 14 -33.32 -38.19 5.64
CA LEU A 14 -31.94 -37.72 5.78
C LEU A 14 -31.08 -38.00 4.54
N ALA A 15 -31.29 -39.16 3.88
CA ALA A 15 -30.62 -39.50 2.62
C ALA A 15 -31.09 -38.62 1.46
N ASN A 16 -32.42 -38.39 1.32
CA ASN A 16 -32.96 -37.49 0.29
C ASN A 16 -32.72 -35.98 0.61
N SER A 17 -32.43 -35.64 1.86
CA SER A 17 -32.03 -34.29 2.27
C SER A 17 -30.60 -33.95 1.86
N GLY A 18 -29.75 -34.96 1.60
CA GLY A 18 -28.42 -34.77 1.06
C GLY A 18 -28.48 -34.03 -0.28
N ASP A 19 -29.37 -34.42 -1.20
CA ASP A 19 -29.47 -33.76 -2.50
C ASP A 19 -30.19 -32.39 -2.44
N LEU A 20 -31.03 -32.16 -1.42
CA LEU A 20 -31.79 -30.91 -1.25
C LEU A 20 -31.03 -29.81 -0.47
N PHE A 21 -30.14 -30.17 0.46
CA PHE A 21 -29.32 -29.20 1.21
C PHE A 21 -28.05 -28.79 0.46
N PHE A 22 -27.57 -29.65 -0.45
CA PHE A 22 -26.29 -29.49 -1.13
C PHE A 22 -26.44 -28.64 -2.42
N GLY A 23 -27.64 -28.15 -2.72
CA GLY A 23 -27.96 -27.48 -3.99
C GLY A 23 -27.62 -25.98 -4.10
N LYS A 24 -27.21 -25.29 -3.02
CA LYS A 24 -26.83 -23.86 -3.13
C LYS A 24 -25.66 -23.51 -2.23
N SER A 25 -24.62 -22.98 -2.87
CA SER A 25 -23.31 -22.55 -2.34
C SER A 25 -23.35 -21.73 -1.06
N SER A 26 -24.47 -21.16 -0.58
CA SER A 26 -24.54 -20.33 0.63
C SER A 26 -25.04 -21.03 1.91
N GLY A 27 -25.61 -22.24 1.85
CA GLY A 27 -26.20 -22.93 3.02
C GLY A 27 -25.26 -23.83 3.84
N TRP A 28 -24.03 -24.01 3.36
CA TRP A 28 -23.16 -25.11 3.76
C TRP A 28 -22.43 -24.94 5.10
N GLU A 29 -22.10 -23.72 5.50
CA GLU A 29 -21.40 -23.45 6.76
C GLU A 29 -22.31 -23.62 7.97
N PHE A 30 -23.55 -23.14 7.84
CA PHE A 30 -24.58 -23.35 8.86
C PHE A 30 -25.01 -24.81 8.90
N ALA A 31 -25.01 -25.51 7.77
CA ALA A 31 -25.27 -26.96 7.75
C ALA A 31 -24.09 -27.75 8.33
N SER A 32 -22.83 -27.48 7.98
CA SER A 32 -21.66 -28.29 8.34
C SER A 32 -21.26 -28.19 9.83
N SER A 33 -21.20 -26.99 10.41
CA SER A 33 -20.87 -26.85 11.84
C SER A 33 -22.01 -27.38 12.72
N HIS A 34 -23.25 -27.12 12.31
CA HIS A 34 -24.45 -27.55 13.02
C HIS A 34 -24.70 -29.05 12.84
N PHE A 35 -24.31 -29.64 11.70
CA PHE A 35 -24.31 -31.08 11.42
C PHE A 35 -23.18 -31.79 12.15
N SER A 36 -21.97 -31.24 12.24
CA SER A 36 -20.87 -31.77 13.06
C SER A 36 -21.24 -31.77 14.56
N GLY A 37 -21.82 -30.68 15.05
CA GLY A 37 -22.31 -30.58 16.43
C GLY A 37 -23.45 -31.56 16.72
N ARG A 38 -24.49 -31.59 15.87
CA ARG A 38 -25.62 -32.51 16.04
C ARG A 38 -25.23 -33.97 15.82
N ALA A 39 -24.32 -34.28 14.90
CA ALA A 39 -23.82 -35.63 14.69
C ALA A 39 -23.02 -36.11 15.90
N ARG A 40 -22.18 -35.26 16.51
CA ARG A 40 -21.47 -35.61 17.75
C ARG A 40 -22.44 -35.85 18.91
N VAL A 41 -23.46 -35.01 19.06
CA VAL A 41 -24.51 -35.19 20.07
C VAL A 41 -25.30 -36.48 19.83
N PHE A 42 -25.69 -36.74 18.58
CA PHE A 42 -26.42 -37.94 18.19
C PHE A 42 -25.61 -39.24 18.37
N ILE A 43 -24.31 -39.20 18.06
CA ILE A 43 -23.40 -40.34 18.32
C ILE A 43 -23.33 -40.59 19.83
N LYS A 44 -23.16 -39.55 20.65
CA LYS A 44 -23.14 -39.68 22.12
C LYS A 44 -24.46 -40.21 22.68
N GLU A 45 -25.60 -39.75 22.16
CA GLU A 45 -26.93 -40.25 22.56
C GLU A 45 -27.10 -41.74 22.23
N ILE A 46 -26.60 -42.19 21.07
CA ILE A 46 -26.63 -43.60 20.67
C ILE A 46 -25.66 -44.43 21.51
N GLU A 47 -24.45 -43.95 21.76
CA GLU A 47 -23.46 -44.63 22.62
C GLU A 47 -24.00 -44.79 24.04
N HIS A 48 -24.67 -43.76 24.57
CA HIS A 48 -25.34 -43.81 25.88
C HIS A 48 -26.52 -44.78 25.91
N ALA A 49 -27.38 -44.77 24.88
CA ALA A 49 -28.52 -45.68 24.78
C ALA A 49 -28.12 -47.15 24.57
N MET A 50 -26.89 -47.41 24.13
CA MET A 50 -26.34 -48.75 23.94
C MET A 50 -25.53 -49.28 25.14
N GLU A 51 -25.47 -48.51 26.24
CA GLU A 51 -24.67 -48.83 27.46
C GLU A 51 -23.20 -49.17 27.15
N LEU A 52 -22.65 -48.57 26.09
CA LEU A 52 -21.27 -48.80 25.70
C LEU A 52 -20.35 -48.05 26.67
N GLY A 53 -19.45 -48.77 27.34
CA GLY A 53 -18.45 -48.18 28.21
C GLY A 53 -17.50 -47.21 27.46
N PRO A 54 -16.76 -46.34 28.17
CA PRO A 54 -15.99 -45.22 27.58
C PRO A 54 -14.92 -45.63 26.55
N ALA A 55 -14.58 -46.92 26.46
CA ALA A 55 -13.61 -47.48 25.52
C ALA A 55 -14.22 -48.15 24.27
N LYS A 56 -15.55 -48.36 24.20
CA LYS A 56 -16.21 -49.03 23.07
C LYS A 56 -16.94 -48.00 22.19
N GLN A 57 -16.43 -47.80 20.97
CA GLN A 57 -17.07 -46.93 19.97
C GLN A 57 -18.28 -47.65 19.37
N CYS A 58 -19.38 -46.93 19.13
CA CYS A 58 -20.53 -47.54 18.45
C CYS A 58 -20.21 -47.77 16.95
N PRO A 59 -20.83 -48.78 16.30
CA PRO A 59 -20.63 -49.03 14.87
C PRO A 59 -20.96 -47.83 13.97
N LEU A 60 -21.87 -46.95 14.41
CA LEU A 60 -22.19 -45.70 13.72
C LEU A 60 -21.00 -44.73 13.71
N ARG A 61 -20.26 -44.62 14.83
CA ARG A 61 -19.07 -43.79 14.92
C ARG A 61 -17.97 -44.33 14.02
N GLU A 62 -17.76 -45.64 14.02
CA GLU A 62 -16.77 -46.30 13.18
C GLU A 62 -17.11 -46.14 11.68
N PHE A 63 -18.38 -46.32 11.30
CA PHE A 63 -18.87 -46.06 9.95
C PHE A 63 -18.68 -44.60 9.54
N LEU A 64 -19.06 -43.64 10.40
CA LEU A 64 -18.92 -42.21 10.10
C LEU A 64 -17.46 -41.81 9.99
N THR A 65 -16.57 -42.32 10.85
CA THR A 65 -15.14 -42.08 10.74
C THR A 65 -14.58 -42.65 9.44
N MET A 66 -14.97 -43.86 9.04
CA MET A 66 -14.54 -44.46 7.78
C MET A 66 -15.08 -43.71 6.56
N TYR A 67 -16.35 -43.31 6.59
CA TYR A 67 -17.00 -42.53 5.53
C TYR A 67 -16.36 -41.14 5.39
N ILE A 68 -16.14 -40.44 6.50
CA ILE A 68 -15.48 -39.14 6.50
C ILE A 68 -14.07 -39.27 5.93
N LYS A 69 -13.28 -40.22 6.45
CA LYS A 69 -11.88 -40.39 6.08
C LYS A 69 -11.69 -40.82 4.63
N ASN A 70 -12.49 -41.77 4.15
CA ASN A 70 -12.23 -42.44 2.87
C ASN A 70 -13.08 -41.93 1.70
N ILE A 71 -14.22 -41.27 1.97
CA ILE A 71 -15.15 -40.84 0.92
C ILE A 71 -15.32 -39.32 0.94
N PHE A 72 -15.73 -38.76 2.08
CA PHE A 72 -16.05 -37.34 2.17
C PHE A 72 -14.81 -36.46 1.96
N LEU A 73 -13.70 -36.74 2.64
CA LEU A 73 -12.45 -35.97 2.46
C LEU A 73 -11.95 -36.03 1.02
N ASN A 74 -12.04 -37.19 0.37
CA ASN A 74 -11.63 -37.36 -1.02
C ASN A 74 -12.54 -36.58 -1.99
N GLN A 75 -13.85 -36.52 -1.74
CA GLN A 75 -14.77 -35.69 -2.52
C GLN A 75 -14.50 -34.20 -2.35
N VAL A 76 -14.25 -33.75 -1.11
CA VAL A 76 -13.88 -32.36 -0.81
C VAL A 76 -12.57 -32.00 -1.49
N LEU A 77 -11.55 -32.85 -1.42
CA LEU A 77 -10.28 -32.65 -2.11
C LEU A 77 -10.45 -32.58 -3.64
N ALA A 78 -11.31 -33.43 -4.21
CA ALA A 78 -11.59 -33.42 -5.65
C ALA A 78 -12.31 -32.13 -6.09
N GLU A 79 -13.27 -31.64 -5.30
CA GLU A 79 -13.93 -30.35 -5.56
C GLU A 79 -12.95 -29.18 -5.46
N ILE A 80 -12.12 -29.14 -4.42
CA ILE A 80 -11.07 -28.13 -4.25
C ILE A 80 -10.11 -28.15 -5.46
N ASN A 81 -9.64 -29.32 -5.88
CA ASN A 81 -8.75 -29.46 -7.04
C ASN A 81 -9.40 -29.00 -8.35
N LYS A 82 -10.70 -29.28 -8.54
CA LYS A 82 -11.44 -28.81 -9.72
C LYS A 82 -11.58 -27.28 -9.74
N GLU A 83 -11.77 -26.65 -8.59
CA GLU A 83 -11.78 -25.18 -8.51
C GLU A 83 -10.41 -24.57 -8.74
N ILE A 84 -9.34 -25.20 -8.23
CA ILE A 84 -7.95 -24.82 -8.49
C ILE A 84 -7.65 -24.87 -9.99
N GLU A 85 -8.07 -25.93 -10.68
CA GLU A 85 -7.95 -26.03 -12.13
C GLU A 85 -8.71 -24.93 -12.88
N GLY A 86 -9.88 -24.51 -12.39
CA GLY A 86 -10.66 -23.45 -13.00
C GLY A 86 -9.98 -22.08 -12.90
N VAL A 87 -9.30 -21.83 -11.79
CA VAL A 87 -8.52 -20.62 -11.54
C VAL A 87 -7.23 -20.59 -12.35
N THR A 88 -6.47 -21.69 -12.35
CA THR A 88 -5.16 -21.78 -13.03
C THR A 88 -5.26 -21.67 -14.55
N LYS A 89 -6.43 -21.97 -15.12
CA LYS A 89 -6.71 -21.83 -16.55
C LYS A 89 -7.09 -20.41 -16.97
N ALA A 90 -7.34 -19.49 -16.04
CA ALA A 90 -7.63 -18.10 -16.38
C ALA A 90 -6.33 -17.35 -16.75
N SER A 91 -6.37 -16.56 -17.83
CA SER A 91 -5.18 -15.87 -18.36
C SER A 91 -4.62 -14.79 -17.42
N ASP A 92 -5.49 -14.16 -16.61
CA ASP A 92 -5.09 -13.17 -15.61
C ASP A 92 -6.02 -13.18 -14.39
N PRO A 93 -5.80 -14.10 -13.43
CA PRO A 93 -6.66 -14.26 -12.25
C PRO A 93 -6.64 -13.04 -11.32
N LEU A 94 -5.60 -12.21 -11.39
CA LEU A 94 -5.42 -11.04 -10.52
C LEU A 94 -6.25 -9.85 -10.98
N LYS A 95 -6.82 -9.89 -12.18
CA LYS A 95 -7.76 -8.88 -12.69
C LYS A 95 -9.22 -9.32 -12.56
N ILE A 96 -9.50 -10.53 -12.07
CA ILE A 96 -10.86 -11.05 -11.90
C ILE A 96 -11.39 -10.66 -10.52
N LEU A 97 -12.35 -9.73 -10.51
CA LEU A 97 -12.98 -9.20 -9.30
C LEU A 97 -14.25 -9.96 -8.93
N ALA A 98 -14.58 -9.97 -7.63
CA ALA A 98 -15.80 -10.55 -7.14
C ALA A 98 -17.05 -9.75 -7.57
N ASN A 99 -18.12 -10.48 -7.89
CA ASN A 99 -19.37 -9.88 -8.34
C ASN A 99 -20.09 -9.12 -7.21
N ALA A 100 -20.97 -8.18 -7.58
CA ALA A 100 -21.66 -7.30 -6.63
C ALA A 100 -22.43 -8.07 -5.54
N ASP A 101 -23.04 -9.21 -5.88
CA ASP A 101 -23.75 -10.05 -4.91
C ASP A 101 -22.81 -10.62 -3.84
N THR A 102 -21.65 -11.12 -4.25
CA THR A 102 -20.61 -11.63 -3.33
C THR A 102 -20.12 -10.50 -2.42
N MET A 103 -19.84 -9.33 -2.98
CA MET A 103 -19.39 -8.16 -2.23
C MET A 103 -20.40 -7.72 -1.18
N LYS A 104 -21.68 -7.72 -1.53
CA LYS A 104 -22.79 -7.39 -0.62
C LYS A 104 -22.93 -8.41 0.51
N ILE A 105 -22.81 -9.70 0.20
CA ILE A 105 -22.85 -10.78 1.19
C ILE A 105 -21.67 -10.65 2.18
N LEU A 106 -20.49 -10.32 1.68
CA LEU A 106 -19.27 -10.17 2.47
C LEU A 106 -19.20 -8.82 3.22
N GLY A 107 -20.11 -7.89 2.95
CA GLY A 107 -20.18 -6.58 3.61
C GLY A 107 -19.00 -5.65 3.28
N VAL A 108 -18.35 -5.85 2.14
CA VAL A 108 -17.14 -5.11 1.73
C VAL A 108 -17.48 -4.00 0.73
N GLN A 109 -16.81 -2.85 0.89
CA GLN A 109 -17.10 -1.64 0.10
C GLN A 109 -16.16 -1.43 -1.09
N ARG A 110 -15.04 -2.17 -1.15
CA ARG A 110 -14.00 -2.03 -2.18
C ARG A 110 -13.76 -3.36 -2.88
N PRO A 111 -13.52 -3.39 -4.20
CA PRO A 111 -13.44 -4.62 -4.97
C PRO A 111 -12.39 -5.58 -4.44
N LEU A 112 -12.78 -6.85 -4.32
CA LEU A 112 -11.88 -7.92 -3.89
C LEU A 112 -11.67 -8.90 -5.04
N LEU A 113 -10.52 -9.57 -5.05
CA LEU A 113 -10.19 -10.62 -6.01
C LEU A 113 -11.13 -11.82 -5.80
N GLN A 114 -11.76 -12.27 -6.89
CA GLN A 114 -12.68 -13.41 -6.87
C GLN A 114 -12.04 -14.67 -6.27
N LEU A 115 -10.74 -14.87 -6.52
CA LEU A 115 -9.95 -15.96 -5.98
C LEU A 115 -9.96 -15.99 -4.44
N LEU A 116 -9.84 -14.82 -3.81
CA LEU A 116 -9.65 -14.69 -2.36
C LEU A 116 -10.98 -14.62 -1.60
N CYS A 117 -12.04 -14.15 -2.27
CA CYS A 117 -13.41 -14.16 -1.74
C CYS A 117 -13.99 -15.56 -1.56
N ARG A 118 -13.48 -16.54 -2.31
CA ARG A 118 -13.99 -17.92 -2.30
C ARG A 118 -13.26 -18.71 -1.22
N ASN A 119 -13.73 -18.65 0.03
CA ASN A 119 -13.12 -19.41 1.13
C ASN A 119 -14.12 -20.38 1.77
N ARG A 120 -13.73 -21.66 1.82
CA ARG A 120 -14.38 -22.74 2.57
C ARG A 120 -13.25 -23.62 3.13
N THR A 121 -12.82 -23.39 4.38
CA THR A 121 -11.84 -24.15 5.22
C THR A 121 -10.43 -23.56 5.45
N SER A 122 -9.73 -24.08 6.47
CA SER A 122 -8.37 -23.68 6.89
C SER A 122 -7.26 -24.17 5.95
N GLU A 123 -7.44 -25.31 5.29
CA GLU A 123 -6.47 -25.90 4.37
C GLU A 123 -6.40 -25.10 3.05
N THR A 124 -7.54 -24.56 2.61
CA THR A 124 -7.64 -23.68 1.43
C THR A 124 -6.90 -22.35 1.59
N LEU A 125 -6.73 -21.83 2.82
CA LEU A 125 -6.01 -20.56 3.05
C LEU A 125 -4.51 -20.70 2.79
N SER A 126 -3.90 -21.79 3.28
CA SER A 126 -2.48 -22.08 3.02
C SER A 126 -2.22 -22.27 1.53
N PHE A 127 -3.16 -22.93 0.84
CA PHE A 127 -3.10 -23.14 -0.59
C PHE A 127 -3.24 -21.83 -1.37
N GLN A 128 -4.16 -20.94 -0.99
CA GLN A 128 -4.30 -19.60 -1.58
C GLN A 128 -3.00 -18.80 -1.48
N MET A 129 -2.32 -18.86 -0.33
CA MET A 129 -1.04 -18.16 -0.14
C MET A 129 0.08 -18.72 -1.02
N LEU A 130 0.23 -20.06 -1.08
CA LEU A 130 1.19 -20.71 -1.97
C LEU A 130 0.89 -20.34 -3.43
N HIS A 131 -0.37 -20.36 -3.82
CA HIS A 131 -0.80 -20.04 -5.17
C HIS A 131 -0.55 -18.57 -5.53
N LEU A 132 -0.82 -17.64 -4.60
CA LEU A 132 -0.49 -16.22 -4.74
C LEU A 132 1.01 -16.02 -4.97
N SER A 133 1.84 -16.69 -4.17
CA SER A 133 3.31 -16.64 -4.30
C SER A 133 3.84 -17.28 -5.59
N SER A 134 3.05 -18.13 -6.25
CA SER A 134 3.41 -18.78 -7.51
C SER A 134 3.05 -17.98 -8.77
N TYR A 135 2.21 -16.94 -8.66
CA TYR A 135 1.81 -16.16 -9.82
C TYR A 135 2.96 -15.30 -10.32
N SER A 136 3.33 -15.47 -11.59
CA SER A 136 4.40 -14.75 -12.26
C SER A 136 4.27 -13.23 -12.17
N PHE A 137 3.07 -12.68 -12.23
CA PHE A 137 2.82 -11.24 -12.05
C PHE A 137 3.17 -10.75 -10.64
N PHE A 138 2.69 -11.46 -9.62
CA PHE A 138 2.98 -11.14 -8.23
C PHE A 138 4.46 -11.37 -7.91
N GLN A 139 5.05 -12.42 -8.47
CA GLN A 139 6.50 -12.61 -8.41
C GLN A 139 7.21 -11.44 -9.08
N SER A 140 6.92 -11.13 -10.35
CA SER A 140 7.56 -10.05 -11.10
C SER A 140 7.53 -8.70 -10.39
N ILE A 141 6.43 -8.36 -9.70
CA ILE A 141 6.24 -7.04 -9.10
C ILE A 141 6.57 -7.00 -7.60
N VAL A 142 6.36 -8.07 -6.84
CA VAL A 142 6.45 -8.02 -5.36
C VAL A 142 7.53 -8.94 -4.80
N GLN A 143 7.99 -9.96 -5.55
CA GLN A 143 8.94 -10.96 -5.04
C GLN A 143 10.21 -11.16 -5.88
N SER A 144 10.25 -10.69 -7.13
CA SER A 144 11.30 -10.97 -8.10
C SER A 144 12.64 -10.44 -7.63
N ASP A 145 13.69 -11.24 -7.82
CA ASP A 145 15.08 -10.82 -7.61
C ASP A 145 15.64 -10.08 -8.84
N GLU A 146 14.93 -10.14 -9.98
CA GLU A 146 15.31 -9.42 -11.19
C GLU A 146 14.85 -7.96 -11.10
N LYS A 147 15.83 -7.05 -11.10
CA LYS A 147 15.78 -5.60 -10.81
C LYS A 147 14.94 -4.74 -11.77
N LEU A 148 13.88 -5.26 -12.38
CA LEU A 148 13.23 -4.55 -13.47
C LEU A 148 12.38 -3.38 -13.00
N VAL A 149 11.76 -3.38 -11.81
CA VAL A 149 10.89 -2.28 -11.36
C VAL A 149 11.45 -1.64 -10.09
N ILE A 150 11.66 -0.32 -10.09
CA ILE A 150 12.31 0.38 -8.97
C ILE A 150 11.45 0.37 -7.71
N SER A 151 10.15 0.65 -7.83
CA SER A 151 9.23 0.71 -6.69
C SER A 151 9.14 -0.63 -5.94
N ALA A 152 9.09 -1.73 -6.70
CA ALA A 152 9.17 -3.11 -6.21
C ALA A 152 10.45 -3.36 -5.43
N SER A 153 11.60 -2.98 -6.00
CA SER A 153 12.89 -3.13 -5.36
C SER A 153 12.98 -2.34 -4.05
N TRP A 154 12.48 -1.11 -4.03
CA TRP A 154 12.47 -0.26 -2.84
C TRP A 154 11.50 -0.74 -1.77
N ALA A 155 10.34 -1.32 -2.15
CA ALA A 155 9.40 -1.93 -1.21
C ALA A 155 9.87 -3.27 -0.64
N LYS A 156 10.87 -3.91 -1.26
CA LYS A 156 11.53 -5.12 -0.76
C LYS A 156 12.74 -4.81 0.11
N ASP A 157 13.33 -3.63 -0.06
CA ASP A 157 14.41 -3.13 0.78
C ASP A 157 13.88 -2.93 2.21
N ASP A 158 14.46 -3.67 3.17
CA ASP A 158 14.02 -3.69 4.56
C ASP A 158 14.24 -2.34 5.25
N ASP A 159 15.28 -1.58 4.88
CA ASP A 159 15.59 -0.29 5.49
C ASP A 159 14.62 0.79 5.00
N ILE A 160 14.36 0.85 3.69
CA ILE A 160 13.36 1.75 3.10
C ILE A 160 11.97 1.40 3.64
N SER A 161 11.61 0.12 3.62
CA SER A 161 10.30 -0.33 4.10
C SER A 161 10.09 -0.04 5.57
N ARG A 162 11.10 -0.29 6.41
CA ARG A 162 11.04 0.02 7.84
C ARG A 162 10.93 1.52 8.08
N LEU A 163 11.67 2.34 7.34
CA LEU A 163 11.57 3.78 7.41
C LEU A 163 10.15 4.25 7.09
N LEU A 164 9.62 3.90 5.91
CA LEU A 164 8.30 4.34 5.46
C LEU A 164 7.19 3.89 6.42
N LYS A 165 7.26 2.64 6.92
CA LYS A 165 6.30 2.13 7.89
C LYS A 165 6.42 2.78 9.27
N SER A 166 7.58 3.36 9.61
CA SER A 166 7.78 4.09 10.87
C SER A 166 7.23 5.52 10.84
N LEU A 167 6.94 6.06 9.65
CA LEU A 167 6.46 7.43 9.52
C LEU A 167 5.00 7.57 10.04
N PRO A 168 4.64 8.75 10.59
CA PRO A 168 3.29 9.01 11.11
C PRO A 168 2.18 8.78 10.07
N ASN A 169 2.47 9.06 8.81
CA ASN A 169 1.52 9.00 7.72
C ASN A 169 1.14 7.55 7.35
N TRP A 170 2.07 6.59 7.46
CA TRP A 170 1.76 5.15 7.39
C TRP A 170 0.82 4.72 8.54
N SER A 171 1.15 5.11 9.77
CA SER A 171 0.33 4.79 10.94
C SER A 171 -1.08 5.36 10.84
N ASN A 172 -1.19 6.58 10.32
CA ASN A 172 -2.45 7.29 10.07
C ASN A 172 -3.28 6.67 8.95
N MET A 173 -2.64 6.01 7.99
CA MET A 173 -3.29 5.25 6.93
C MET A 173 -3.87 3.95 7.47
N ALA A 174 -3.20 3.26 8.39
CA ALA A 174 -3.68 1.98 8.92
C ALA A 174 -5.03 2.05 9.65
N GLN A 175 -5.55 3.25 9.95
CA GLN A 175 -6.87 3.45 10.56
C GLN A 175 -7.72 4.52 9.85
N PRO A 176 -9.04 4.31 9.68
CA PRO A 176 -9.96 5.32 9.18
C PRO A 176 -9.91 6.64 9.99
N LYS A 177 -9.97 7.80 9.30
CA LYS A 177 -9.93 9.15 9.91
C LYS A 177 -10.89 9.35 11.08
N GLN A 178 -12.07 8.71 11.07
CA GLN A 178 -13.08 8.86 12.12
C GLN A 178 -12.64 8.32 13.49
N LEU A 179 -11.63 7.44 13.52
CA LEU A 179 -11.10 6.85 14.74
C LEU A 179 -9.88 7.61 15.27
N ARG A 180 -9.45 8.70 14.62
CA ARG A 180 -8.24 9.43 14.98
C ARG A 180 -8.50 10.60 15.95
N PRO A 181 -7.68 10.76 17.02
CA PRO A 181 -7.69 11.96 17.85
C PRO A 181 -7.04 13.14 17.11
N LYS A 182 -7.75 14.26 16.97
CA LYS A 182 -7.28 15.47 16.27
C LYS A 182 -6.21 16.19 17.10
N ARG A 183 -4.97 16.31 16.60
CA ARG A 183 -3.89 17.07 17.28
C ARG A 183 -3.32 18.14 16.34
N GLU A 184 -3.12 19.36 16.84
CA GLU A 184 -2.58 20.48 16.05
C GLU A 184 -1.10 20.25 15.65
N GLU A 185 -0.32 19.55 16.47
CA GLU A 185 1.08 19.20 16.19
C GLU A 185 1.24 18.13 15.09
N GLU A 186 0.15 17.46 14.68
CA GLU A 186 0.17 16.36 13.72
C GLU A 186 0.65 16.80 12.32
N GLU A 187 0.32 18.03 11.91
CA GLU A 187 0.68 18.55 10.58
C GLU A 187 2.19 18.76 10.42
N ASP A 188 2.87 19.25 11.46
CA ASP A 188 4.32 19.45 11.44
C ASP A 188 5.08 18.11 11.40
N PHE A 189 4.62 17.12 12.15
CA PHE A 189 5.18 15.76 12.10
C PHE A 189 4.98 15.11 10.72
N ILE A 190 3.81 15.31 10.11
CA ILE A 190 3.53 14.81 8.76
C ILE A 190 4.44 15.51 7.73
N ARG A 191 4.62 16.83 7.82
CA ARG A 191 5.53 17.56 6.91
C ARG A 191 6.98 17.08 7.07
N ALA A 192 7.44 16.87 8.30
CA ALA A 192 8.78 16.30 8.55
C ALA A 192 8.92 14.89 7.97
N ALA A 193 7.85 14.08 8.00
CA ALA A 193 7.83 12.75 7.40
C ALA A 193 8.02 12.80 5.88
N PHE A 194 7.32 13.71 5.19
CA PHE A 194 7.50 13.93 3.74
C PHE A 194 8.93 14.39 3.42
N GLY A 195 9.50 15.25 4.27
CA GLY A 195 10.91 15.64 4.26
C GLY A 195 11.85 14.44 4.19
N LYS A 196 11.73 13.58 5.20
CA LYS A 196 12.59 12.42 5.38
C LYS A 196 12.42 11.37 4.29
N GLU A 197 11.19 11.16 3.83
CA GLU A 197 10.92 10.30 2.69
C GLU A 197 11.60 10.80 1.43
N SER A 198 11.35 12.06 1.03
CA SER A 198 11.93 12.64 -0.19
C SER A 198 13.45 12.57 -0.17
N GLU A 199 14.08 12.87 0.97
CA GLU A 199 15.53 12.80 1.14
C GLU A 199 16.07 11.40 0.84
N VAL A 200 15.45 10.36 1.42
CA VAL A 200 15.90 8.97 1.24
C VAL A 200 15.69 8.48 -0.19
N LEU A 201 14.54 8.80 -0.81
CA LEU A 201 14.27 8.36 -2.18
C LEU A 201 15.17 9.06 -3.20
N ILE A 202 15.39 10.37 -3.05
CA ILE A 202 16.32 11.13 -3.89
C ILE A 202 17.75 10.62 -3.68
N GLY A 203 18.17 10.42 -2.44
CA GLY A 203 19.49 9.92 -2.10
C GLY A 203 19.76 8.52 -2.67
N ASN A 204 18.78 7.62 -2.59
CA ASN A 204 18.92 6.25 -3.09
C ASN A 204 18.94 6.19 -4.64
N LEU A 205 18.18 7.05 -5.31
CA LEU A 205 18.20 7.15 -6.77
C LEU A 205 19.53 7.73 -7.28
N GLY A 206 20.04 8.76 -6.58
CA GLY A 206 21.22 9.51 -6.98
C GLY A 206 21.01 10.27 -8.29
N ASP A 207 22.03 10.28 -9.15
CA ASP A 207 22.02 11.04 -10.41
C ASP A 207 21.45 10.23 -11.61
N LYS A 208 20.74 9.13 -11.35
CA LYS A 208 20.27 8.21 -12.40
C LYS A 208 19.00 8.73 -13.09
N LEU A 209 18.94 8.51 -14.40
CA LEU A 209 17.68 8.62 -15.15
C LEU A 209 16.94 7.29 -15.07
N ILE A 210 15.65 7.33 -14.79
CA ILE A 210 14.81 6.14 -14.75
C ILE A 210 14.28 5.89 -16.16
N PRO A 211 14.59 4.75 -16.79
CA PRO A 211 14.05 4.42 -18.10
C PRO A 211 12.60 3.89 -18.00
N GLN A 212 11.89 3.89 -19.12
CA GLN A 212 10.48 3.48 -19.16
C GLN A 212 10.21 2.02 -18.80
N GLN A 213 11.20 1.13 -18.99
CA GLN A 213 11.06 -0.27 -18.57
C GLN A 213 11.16 -0.46 -17.05
N GLU A 214 11.63 0.56 -16.32
CA GLU A 214 11.84 0.50 -14.87
C GLU A 214 10.65 0.99 -14.03
N ILE A 215 9.56 1.35 -14.70
CA ILE A 215 8.32 1.86 -14.11
C ILE A 215 7.12 0.98 -14.52
N LEU A 216 6.13 0.85 -13.64
CA LEU A 216 4.86 0.20 -13.90
C LEU A 216 3.95 1.15 -14.69
N ARG A 217 3.94 0.99 -16.02
CA ARG A 217 3.19 1.85 -16.94
C ARG A 217 1.74 1.47 -17.13
N ASP A 218 1.43 0.19 -16.98
CA ASP A 218 0.07 -0.28 -17.20
C ASP A 218 -0.78 0.00 -15.95
N VAL A 219 -1.70 0.95 -16.09
CA VAL A 219 -2.63 1.33 -15.03
C VAL A 219 -3.50 0.14 -14.59
N SER A 220 -3.75 -0.83 -15.48
CA SER A 220 -4.47 -2.05 -15.13
C SER A 220 -3.68 -2.94 -14.17
N ASP A 221 -2.35 -2.91 -14.23
CA ASP A 221 -1.47 -3.63 -13.32
C ASP A 221 -1.44 -2.97 -11.94
N LEU A 222 -1.38 -1.62 -11.91
CA LEU A 222 -1.53 -0.86 -10.66
C LEU A 222 -2.89 -1.12 -10.01
N LYS A 223 -3.96 -1.14 -10.81
CA LYS A 223 -5.29 -1.49 -10.36
C LYS A 223 -5.34 -2.92 -9.78
N ALA A 224 -4.69 -3.88 -10.42
CA ALA A 224 -4.60 -5.25 -9.90
C ALA A 224 -3.88 -5.29 -8.55
N LEU A 225 -2.76 -4.57 -8.38
CA LEU A 225 -2.03 -4.46 -7.12
C LEU A 225 -2.88 -3.81 -6.00
N ALA A 226 -3.67 -2.79 -6.34
CA ALA A 226 -4.57 -2.15 -5.38
C ALA A 226 -5.68 -3.09 -4.89
N ASN A 227 -6.30 -3.82 -5.82
CA ASN A 227 -7.32 -4.82 -5.45
C ASN A 227 -6.72 -6.01 -4.70
N MET A 228 -5.49 -6.39 -5.05
CA MET A 228 -4.72 -7.39 -4.31
C MET A 228 -4.50 -6.95 -2.86
N HIS A 229 -4.06 -5.70 -2.65
CA HIS A 229 -3.91 -5.13 -1.32
C HIS A 229 -5.19 -5.25 -0.49
N GLU A 230 -6.33 -4.76 -0.98
CA GLU A 230 -7.62 -4.83 -0.26
C GLU A 230 -8.02 -6.28 0.04
N SER A 231 -7.78 -7.19 -0.90
CA SER A 231 -8.13 -8.61 -0.75
C SER A 231 -7.26 -9.33 0.28
N LEU A 232 -5.96 -9.06 0.29
CA LEU A 232 -5.03 -9.65 1.24
C LEU A 232 -5.26 -9.12 2.65
N GLU A 233 -5.50 -7.82 2.81
CA GLU A 233 -5.82 -7.23 4.10
C GLU A 233 -7.14 -7.80 4.65
N TRP A 234 -8.17 -7.86 3.80
CA TRP A 234 -9.45 -8.46 4.16
C TRP A 234 -9.26 -9.93 4.60
N LEU A 235 -8.48 -10.70 3.84
CA LEU A 235 -8.20 -12.10 4.14
C LEU A 235 -7.41 -12.27 5.45
N ALA A 236 -6.43 -11.41 5.71
CA ALA A 236 -5.69 -11.39 6.96
C ALA A 236 -6.63 -11.13 8.15
N GLY A 237 -7.53 -10.15 8.03
CA GLY A 237 -8.54 -9.83 9.05
C GLY A 237 -9.50 -11.00 9.29
N ARG A 238 -9.98 -11.65 8.22
CA ARG A 238 -10.81 -12.86 8.28
C ARG A 238 -10.11 -14.02 9.00
N THR A 239 -8.83 -14.23 8.70
CA THR A 239 -8.03 -15.30 9.31
C THR A 239 -7.81 -15.03 10.80
N LYS A 240 -7.52 -13.79 11.19
CA LYS A 240 -7.44 -13.37 12.60
C LYS A 240 -8.76 -13.55 13.35
N ALA A 241 -9.89 -13.20 12.73
CA ALA A 241 -11.21 -13.38 13.33
C ALA A 241 -11.56 -14.86 13.54
N ALA A 242 -11.19 -15.73 12.60
CA ALA A 242 -11.36 -17.18 12.72
C ALA A 242 -10.50 -17.75 13.87
N PHE A 243 -9.27 -17.25 14.04
CA PHE A 243 -8.42 -17.61 15.19
C PHE A 243 -9.07 -17.24 16.54
N SER A 244 -9.62 -16.04 16.66
CA SER A 244 -10.26 -15.58 17.90
C SER A 244 -11.51 -16.39 18.27
N SER A 245 -12.33 -16.79 17.28
CA SER A 245 -13.53 -17.59 17.54
C SER A 245 -13.21 -19.04 17.93
N LEU A 246 -12.18 -19.64 17.33
CA LEU A 246 -11.70 -20.97 17.70
C LEU A 246 -11.13 -21.01 19.12
N SER A 247 -10.39 -19.96 19.52
CA SER A 247 -9.80 -19.84 20.87
C SER A 247 -10.87 -19.61 21.95
N ALA A 248 -11.87 -18.76 21.69
CA ALA A 248 -12.97 -18.50 22.62
C ALA A 248 -13.86 -19.73 22.89
N THR A 249 -13.93 -20.65 21.92
CA THR A 249 -14.70 -21.90 22.07
C THR A 249 -14.00 -22.88 23.04
N GLN A 250 -12.68 -22.75 23.25
CA GLN A 250 -11.91 -23.62 24.16
C GLN A 250 -11.99 -23.16 25.63
N THR A 251 -12.23 -21.87 25.90
CA THR A 251 -12.22 -21.31 27.25
C THR A 251 -13.60 -21.31 27.95
N MET A 252 -14.70 -21.53 27.22
CA MET A 252 -16.06 -21.45 27.75
C MET A 252 -16.69 -22.79 28.17
N SER A 253 -15.90 -23.68 28.78
CA SER A 253 -16.47 -24.84 29.50
C SER A 253 -16.35 -24.68 31.02
N PRO A 254 -17.26 -23.97 31.70
CA PRO A 254 -17.39 -24.07 33.15
C PRO A 254 -18.29 -25.26 33.50
N GLY A 255 -17.68 -26.34 33.98
CA GLY A 255 -18.38 -27.51 34.54
C GLY A 255 -17.53 -28.79 34.52
N GLN A 256 -16.83 -29.06 35.61
CA GLN A 256 -16.26 -30.37 35.99
C GLN A 256 -17.40 -31.41 36.08
N ASP A 257 -17.24 -32.67 35.68
CA ASP A 257 -16.39 -33.63 36.39
C ASP A 257 -15.52 -34.55 35.49
N SER A 258 -14.22 -34.50 35.80
CA SER A 258 -13.32 -35.62 36.13
C SER A 258 -13.08 -36.77 35.13
N HIS A 259 -11.81 -36.82 34.68
CA HIS A 259 -11.01 -37.96 34.23
C HIS A 259 -11.35 -38.65 32.90
N ALA A 260 -10.80 -38.12 31.79
CA ALA A 260 -10.23 -38.93 30.70
C ALA A 260 -9.32 -38.08 29.77
N SER A 261 -8.03 -38.41 29.81
CA SER A 261 -7.03 -38.29 28.73
C SER A 261 -6.80 -36.93 28.05
N MET A 262 -5.83 -36.24 28.62
CA MET A 262 -5.02 -35.14 28.08
C MET A 262 -4.14 -35.61 26.90
N GLU A 263 -4.71 -36.00 25.75
CA GLU A 263 -3.93 -36.49 24.59
C GLU A 263 -4.24 -35.82 23.23
N HIS A 264 -5.14 -34.84 23.14
CA HIS A 264 -5.50 -34.20 21.86
C HIS A 264 -5.18 -32.71 21.70
N LEU A 265 -4.40 -32.11 22.61
CA LEU A 265 -4.08 -30.68 22.61
C LEU A 265 -3.03 -30.19 21.57
N PRO A 266 -1.96 -30.94 21.20
CA PRO A 266 -0.86 -30.37 20.38
C PRO A 266 -1.26 -30.05 18.93
N ALA A 267 -2.20 -30.79 18.35
CA ALA A 267 -2.68 -30.52 16.99
C ALA A 267 -3.49 -29.21 16.89
N SER A 268 -4.21 -28.82 17.95
CA SER A 268 -4.94 -27.55 17.96
C SER A 268 -4.00 -26.36 18.05
N GLU A 269 -2.92 -26.46 18.83
CA GLU A 269 -1.94 -25.37 18.99
C GLU A 269 -1.14 -25.15 17.71
N GLN A 270 -0.74 -26.23 17.02
CA GLN A 270 -0.06 -26.16 15.72
C GLN A 270 -0.95 -25.51 14.63
N ILE A 271 -2.24 -25.85 14.58
CA ILE A 271 -3.18 -25.24 13.63
C ILE A 271 -3.37 -23.75 13.94
N LEU A 272 -3.48 -23.40 15.22
CA LEU A 272 -3.62 -22.01 15.67
C LEU A 272 -2.38 -21.18 15.35
N GLN A 273 -1.18 -21.74 15.55
CA GLN A 273 0.08 -21.10 15.18
C GLN A 273 0.17 -20.89 13.67
N THR A 274 -0.18 -21.91 12.88
CA THR A 274 -0.18 -21.83 11.40
C THR A 274 -1.13 -20.75 10.89
N LEU A 275 -2.35 -20.66 11.44
CA LEU A 275 -3.32 -19.62 11.08
C LEU A 275 -2.83 -18.21 11.44
N SER A 276 -2.15 -18.06 12.56
CA SER A 276 -1.54 -16.79 12.98
C SER A 276 -0.43 -16.37 12.01
N GLU A 277 0.45 -17.30 11.64
CA GLU A 277 1.53 -17.06 10.68
C GLU A 277 0.99 -16.72 9.28
N LEU A 278 -0.03 -17.43 8.81
CA LEU A 278 -0.72 -17.13 7.54
C LEU A 278 -1.33 -15.73 7.57
N ALA A 279 -2.07 -15.39 8.62
CA ALA A 279 -2.68 -14.07 8.77
C ALA A 279 -1.64 -12.94 8.77
N LYS A 280 -0.49 -13.18 9.41
CA LYS A 280 0.63 -12.25 9.42
C LYS A 280 1.22 -12.09 8.02
N SER A 281 1.42 -13.20 7.31
CA SER A 281 1.99 -13.16 5.96
C SER A 281 1.07 -12.47 4.95
N PHE A 282 -0.25 -12.71 5.01
CA PHE A 282 -1.21 -11.98 4.19
C PHE A 282 -1.16 -10.47 4.46
N GLN A 283 -1.05 -10.07 5.73
CA GLN A 283 -0.90 -8.65 6.08
C GLN A 283 0.41 -8.08 5.54
N GLU A 284 1.53 -8.79 5.69
CA GLU A 284 2.84 -8.34 5.19
C GLU A 284 2.83 -8.18 3.65
N MET A 285 2.16 -9.09 2.93
CA MET A 285 1.98 -8.97 1.48
C MET A 285 1.05 -7.80 1.11
N ALA A 286 -0.04 -7.59 1.85
CA ALA A 286 -0.93 -6.46 1.65
C ALA A 286 -0.16 -5.13 1.82
N ASP A 287 0.61 -5.00 2.89
CA ASP A 287 1.43 -3.81 3.15
C ASP A 287 2.44 -3.56 2.02
N ARG A 288 3.09 -4.61 1.51
CA ARG A 288 4.05 -4.50 0.40
C ARG A 288 3.38 -3.99 -0.86
N CYS A 289 2.19 -4.51 -1.23
CA CYS A 289 1.44 -4.00 -2.37
C CYS A 289 1.17 -2.49 -2.24
N LEU A 290 0.79 -2.04 -1.04
CA LEU A 290 0.52 -0.61 -0.81
C LEU A 290 1.78 0.25 -0.87
N LEU A 291 2.90 -0.23 -0.31
CA LEU A 291 4.19 0.44 -0.43
C LEU A 291 4.65 0.55 -1.89
N VAL A 292 4.50 -0.51 -2.68
CA VAL A 292 4.82 -0.48 -4.12
C VAL A 292 4.01 0.61 -4.82
N LEU A 293 2.69 0.69 -4.59
CA LEU A 293 1.85 1.73 -5.21
C LEU A 293 2.29 3.15 -4.80
N HIS A 294 2.59 3.35 -3.52
CA HIS A 294 3.03 4.63 -2.99
C HIS A 294 4.37 5.08 -3.59
N LEU A 295 5.33 4.15 -3.67
CA LEU A 295 6.64 4.36 -4.27
C LEU A 295 6.57 4.51 -5.78
N GLU A 296 5.67 3.79 -6.44
CA GLU A 296 5.51 3.85 -7.90
C GLU A 296 5.13 5.26 -8.35
N VAL A 297 4.15 5.89 -7.71
CA VAL A 297 3.77 7.28 -8.04
C VAL A 297 4.96 8.25 -7.91
N ARG A 298 5.85 8.01 -6.94
CA ARG A 298 7.08 8.81 -6.74
C ARG A 298 8.13 8.52 -7.83
N VAL A 299 8.27 7.26 -8.22
CA VAL A 299 9.10 6.82 -9.34
C VAL A 299 8.64 7.44 -10.67
N HIS A 300 7.33 7.56 -10.90
CA HIS A 300 6.79 8.31 -12.04
C HIS A 300 7.23 9.78 -12.01
N CYS A 301 7.16 10.46 -10.86
CA CYS A 301 7.69 11.83 -10.75
C CYS A 301 9.17 11.92 -11.11
N PHE A 302 10.01 11.01 -10.62
CA PHE A 302 11.43 10.96 -10.99
C PHE A 302 11.62 10.74 -12.50
N HIS A 303 10.89 9.78 -13.09
CA HIS A 303 10.95 9.42 -14.50
C HIS A 303 10.70 10.62 -15.42
N TYR A 304 9.67 11.42 -15.14
CA TYR A 304 9.32 12.56 -16.00
C TYR A 304 10.04 13.86 -15.65
N LEU A 305 10.35 14.11 -14.37
CA LEU A 305 10.87 15.42 -13.93
C LEU A 305 12.39 15.53 -13.90
N ILE A 306 13.14 14.44 -13.67
CA ILE A 306 14.62 14.53 -13.73
C ILE A 306 15.10 14.88 -15.16
N PRO A 307 14.56 14.25 -16.24
CA PRO A 307 14.90 14.65 -17.60
C PRO A 307 14.54 16.10 -17.92
N LEU A 308 13.52 16.68 -17.28
CA LEU A 308 13.12 18.08 -17.48
C LEU A 308 14.30 19.03 -17.25
N ALA A 309 15.07 18.80 -16.19
CA ALA A 309 16.21 19.62 -15.84
C ALA A 309 17.48 19.28 -16.65
N LYS A 310 17.70 17.99 -16.93
CA LYS A 310 18.91 17.51 -17.60
C LYS A 310 18.90 17.65 -19.13
N GLN A 311 17.72 17.54 -19.73
CA GLN A 311 17.54 17.45 -21.18
C GLN A 311 16.70 18.59 -21.74
N GLY A 312 15.95 19.31 -20.89
CA GLY A 312 15.12 20.44 -21.31
C GLY A 312 15.92 21.65 -21.77
N ASN A 313 15.41 22.37 -22.77
CA ASN A 313 15.97 23.65 -23.19
C ASN A 313 15.22 24.82 -22.55
N TYR A 314 15.87 25.47 -21.59
CA TYR A 314 15.37 26.64 -20.88
C TYR A 314 16.17 27.92 -21.18
N ALA A 315 17.12 27.85 -22.12
CA ALA A 315 18.03 28.96 -22.45
C ALA A 315 17.54 29.84 -23.60
N ILE A 316 16.82 29.26 -24.58
CA ILE A 316 16.37 29.98 -25.79
C ILE A 316 14.90 29.61 -26.03
N VAL A 317 14.01 30.54 -25.70
CA VAL A 317 12.55 30.41 -25.82
C VAL A 317 12.14 31.65 -26.64
N ALA A 318 12.39 31.58 -27.96
CA ALA A 318 12.25 32.70 -28.91
C ALA A 318 11.11 32.53 -29.93
N ASN A 319 10.49 31.33 -30.02
CA ASN A 319 9.36 31.10 -30.92
C ASN A 319 8.02 31.07 -30.17
N VAL A 320 6.92 31.42 -30.83
CA VAL A 320 5.58 31.52 -30.24
C VAL A 320 5.09 30.18 -29.65
N GLU A 321 5.57 29.04 -30.15
CA GLU A 321 5.37 27.67 -29.60
C GLU A 321 6.04 27.44 -28.23
N SER A 322 6.74 28.44 -27.69
CA SER A 322 7.50 28.35 -26.44
C SER A 322 6.74 28.84 -25.20
N MET A 323 5.45 29.17 -25.38
CA MET A 323 4.48 29.43 -24.30
C MET A 323 3.86 28.15 -23.73
N ASP A 324 3.98 27.02 -24.43
CA ASP A 324 3.36 25.76 -24.02
C ASP A 324 4.06 25.11 -22.82
N TYR A 325 3.31 24.24 -22.15
CA TYR A 325 3.83 23.37 -21.09
C TYR A 325 4.87 22.40 -21.66
N ASP A 326 5.81 21.98 -20.80
CA ASP A 326 6.74 20.94 -21.22
C ASP A 326 6.01 19.60 -21.50
N PRO A 327 6.27 18.92 -22.62
CA PRO A 327 5.61 17.65 -22.93
C PRO A 327 5.81 16.56 -21.88
N LEU A 328 6.92 16.58 -21.12
CA LEU A 328 7.13 15.65 -20.01
C LEU A 328 6.17 15.94 -18.85
N VAL A 329 5.91 17.21 -18.57
CA VAL A 329 4.98 17.66 -17.52
C VAL A 329 3.55 17.33 -17.90
N VAL A 330 3.17 17.52 -19.16
CA VAL A 330 1.85 17.12 -19.67
C VAL A 330 1.65 15.61 -19.58
N ARG A 331 2.68 14.81 -19.91
CA ARG A 331 2.62 13.36 -19.77
C ARG A 331 2.50 12.93 -18.31
N LEU A 332 3.30 13.49 -17.41
CA LEU A 332 3.21 13.21 -15.97
C LEU A 332 1.81 13.50 -15.43
N ASN A 333 1.21 14.65 -15.77
CA ASN A 333 -0.15 14.98 -15.33
C ASN A 333 -1.18 13.94 -15.79
N LYS A 334 -1.09 13.50 -17.06
CA LYS A 334 -1.99 12.45 -17.57
C LYS A 334 -1.78 11.12 -16.85
N ASP A 335 -0.53 10.78 -16.58
CA ASP A 335 -0.15 9.54 -15.90
C ASP A 335 -0.68 9.52 -14.46
N ILE A 336 -0.38 10.58 -13.69
CA ILE A 336 -0.88 10.73 -12.31
C ILE A 336 -2.41 10.69 -12.28
N SER A 337 -3.11 11.37 -13.19
CA SER A 337 -4.57 11.32 -13.25
C SER A 337 -5.12 9.93 -13.58
N ALA A 338 -4.47 9.17 -14.47
CA ALA A 338 -4.89 7.81 -14.77
C ALA A 338 -4.66 6.86 -13.58
N ILE A 339 -3.54 7.02 -12.86
CA ILE A 339 -3.26 6.29 -11.64
C ILE A 339 -4.28 6.66 -10.55
N GLU A 340 -4.60 7.94 -10.39
CA GLU A 340 -5.60 8.43 -9.44
C GLU A 340 -6.96 7.77 -9.64
N GLU A 341 -7.48 7.78 -10.87
CA GLU A 341 -8.76 7.16 -11.19
C GLU A 341 -8.77 5.67 -10.82
N ALA A 342 -7.68 4.94 -11.15
CA ALA A 342 -7.55 3.53 -10.85
C ALA A 342 -7.46 3.24 -9.34
N MET A 343 -6.71 4.06 -8.60
CA MET A 343 -6.55 3.93 -7.15
C MET A 343 -7.84 4.29 -6.41
N SER A 344 -8.52 5.36 -6.81
CA SER A 344 -9.78 5.83 -6.24
C SER A 344 -10.89 4.77 -6.36
N ALA A 345 -10.92 4.08 -7.51
CA ALA A 345 -11.88 2.98 -7.75
C ALA A 345 -11.57 1.70 -6.96
N SER A 346 -10.34 1.51 -6.47
CA SER A 346 -9.87 0.24 -5.91
C SER A 346 -9.62 0.30 -4.40
N LEU A 347 -9.09 1.40 -3.89
CA LEU A 347 -8.63 1.52 -2.50
C LEU A 347 -9.64 2.23 -1.60
N GLN A 348 -9.59 1.91 -0.30
CA GLN A 348 -10.26 2.72 0.73
C GLN A 348 -9.67 4.13 0.79
N GLN A 349 -10.50 5.12 1.16
CA GLN A 349 -10.15 6.56 1.04
C GLN A 349 -8.85 6.95 1.77
N HIS A 350 -8.59 6.40 2.96
CA HIS A 350 -7.39 6.72 3.74
C HIS A 350 -6.12 6.12 3.12
N LYS A 351 -6.23 4.99 2.42
CA LYS A 351 -5.12 4.36 1.69
C LYS A 351 -4.86 5.06 0.37
N PHE A 352 -5.93 5.45 -0.33
CA PHE A 352 -5.84 6.34 -1.48
C PHE A 352 -5.10 7.64 -1.13
N GLN A 353 -5.45 8.28 -0.01
CA GLN A 353 -4.76 9.49 0.46
C GLN A 353 -3.26 9.23 0.71
N TYR A 354 -2.93 8.09 1.32
CA TYR A 354 -1.53 7.69 1.54
C TYR A 354 -0.73 7.59 0.24
N ILE A 355 -1.33 7.15 -0.88
CA ILE A 355 -0.61 7.06 -2.16
C ILE A 355 -0.11 8.45 -2.63
N PHE A 356 -0.94 9.48 -2.49
CA PHE A 356 -0.69 10.82 -3.09
C PHE A 356 -0.17 11.87 -2.11
N GLU A 357 -0.25 11.63 -0.80
CA GLU A 357 0.33 12.56 0.17
C GLU A 357 1.87 12.64 0.05
N GLY A 358 2.44 13.80 0.38
CA GLY A 358 3.86 14.07 0.26
C GLY A 358 4.36 14.25 -1.18
N LEU A 359 3.52 13.99 -2.20
CA LEU A 359 3.93 14.07 -3.60
C LEU A 359 4.30 15.50 -4.02
N GLY A 360 3.57 16.51 -3.55
CA GLY A 360 3.91 17.92 -3.77
C GLY A 360 5.28 18.30 -3.21
N HIS A 361 5.61 17.80 -2.01
CA HIS A 361 6.93 17.97 -1.41
C HIS A 361 8.02 17.30 -2.24
N LEU A 362 7.83 16.04 -2.67
CA LEU A 362 8.79 15.35 -3.53
C LEU A 362 9.03 16.08 -4.86
N ILE A 363 7.95 16.48 -5.55
CA ILE A 363 8.05 17.23 -6.81
C ILE A 363 8.82 18.54 -6.59
N SER A 364 8.54 19.25 -5.49
CA SER A 364 9.28 20.45 -5.10
C SER A 364 10.78 20.18 -4.96
N CYS A 365 11.16 19.15 -4.21
CA CYS A 365 12.56 18.74 -4.06
C CYS A 365 13.21 18.35 -5.39
N ILE A 366 12.53 17.60 -6.26
CA ILE A 366 13.08 17.22 -7.58
C ILE A 366 13.35 18.46 -8.43
N LEU A 367 12.39 19.39 -8.47
CA LEU A 367 12.49 20.59 -9.30
C LEU A 367 13.55 21.56 -8.78
N ILE A 368 13.60 21.82 -7.46
CA ILE A 368 14.61 22.71 -6.87
C ILE A 368 16.01 22.11 -7.03
N ASN A 369 16.20 20.83 -6.69
CA ASN A 369 17.48 20.16 -6.90
C ASN A 369 17.84 20.12 -8.38
N GLY A 370 16.85 20.03 -9.29
CA GLY A 370 17.06 20.08 -10.73
C GLY A 370 17.83 21.31 -11.22
N ALA A 371 17.80 22.42 -10.47
CA ALA A 371 18.43 23.67 -10.86
C ALA A 371 19.91 23.54 -11.24
N HIS A 372 20.66 22.65 -10.57
CA HIS A 372 22.09 22.50 -10.83
C HIS A 372 22.40 21.88 -12.20
N TYR A 373 21.47 21.12 -12.79
CA TYR A 373 21.62 20.50 -14.11
C TYR A 373 21.42 21.47 -15.27
N PHE A 374 20.72 22.59 -15.05
CA PHE A 374 20.52 23.57 -16.13
C PHE A 374 21.85 24.20 -16.55
N LYS A 375 22.16 24.12 -17.84
CA LYS A 375 23.31 24.82 -18.41
C LYS A 375 23.13 26.34 -18.30
N ARG A 376 21.97 26.83 -18.76
CA ARG A 376 21.53 28.23 -18.70
C ARG A 376 20.01 28.30 -18.61
N ILE A 377 19.50 29.40 -18.06
CA ILE A 377 18.07 29.72 -18.00
C ILE A 377 17.83 31.16 -18.44
N SER A 378 16.85 31.40 -19.30
CA SER A 378 16.38 32.73 -19.69
C SER A 378 15.16 33.16 -18.86
N GLU A 379 14.80 34.44 -18.91
CA GLU A 379 13.54 34.95 -18.31
C GLU A 379 12.31 34.15 -18.79
N SER A 380 12.27 33.85 -20.08
CA SER A 380 11.21 33.04 -20.69
C SER A 380 11.26 31.57 -20.26
N GLY A 381 12.46 31.04 -20.00
CA GLY A 381 12.66 29.74 -19.35
C GLY A 381 12.13 29.70 -17.91
N ILE A 382 12.38 30.75 -17.12
CA ILE A 382 11.79 30.91 -15.77
C ILE A 382 10.26 30.88 -15.86
N LYS A 383 9.66 31.67 -16.76
CA LYS A 383 8.20 31.67 -16.98
C LYS A 383 7.68 30.28 -17.35
N LYS A 384 8.38 29.55 -18.23
CA LYS A 384 8.02 28.16 -18.60
C LYS A 384 8.05 27.23 -17.39
N MET A 385 9.10 27.30 -16.56
CA MET A 385 9.21 26.50 -15.34
C MET A 385 8.08 26.82 -14.35
N CYS A 386 7.79 28.10 -14.12
CA CYS A 386 6.68 28.49 -13.25
C CYS A 386 5.32 27.97 -13.75
N ARG A 387 5.06 27.99 -15.06
CA ARG A 387 3.85 27.39 -15.67
C ARG A 387 3.81 25.86 -15.48
N ASN A 388 4.94 25.19 -15.66
CA ASN A 388 5.05 23.75 -15.43
C ASN A 388 4.75 23.37 -13.97
N ILE A 389 5.29 24.13 -13.02
CA ILE A 389 5.01 23.94 -11.59
C ILE A 389 3.52 24.18 -11.30
N PHE A 390 2.95 25.24 -11.86
CA PHE A 390 1.54 25.59 -11.66
C PHE A 390 0.59 24.49 -12.13
N ILE A 391 0.82 23.89 -13.31
CA ILE A 391 -0.08 22.84 -13.80
C ILE A 391 0.05 21.54 -12.99
N LEU A 392 1.24 21.21 -12.49
CA LEU A 392 1.43 20.09 -11.54
C LEU A 392 0.71 20.38 -10.22
N GLN A 393 0.81 21.62 -9.72
CA GLN A 393 0.13 22.05 -8.51
C GLN A 393 -1.38 21.95 -8.62
N GLN A 394 -1.95 22.38 -9.75
CA GLN A 394 -3.38 22.28 -10.01
C GLN A 394 -3.83 20.82 -10.06
N ASN A 395 -3.08 19.95 -10.73
CA ASN A 395 -3.38 18.53 -10.79
C ASN A 395 -3.39 17.90 -9.39
N LEU A 396 -2.34 18.09 -8.60
CA LEU A 396 -2.26 17.54 -7.25
C LEU A 396 -3.31 18.12 -6.29
N THR A 397 -3.56 19.43 -6.35
CA THR A 397 -4.61 20.07 -5.53
C THR A 397 -5.97 19.44 -5.78
N ASN A 398 -6.28 19.11 -7.04
CA ASN A 398 -7.53 18.43 -7.41
C ASN A 398 -7.58 16.98 -6.92
N ILE A 399 -6.44 16.30 -6.78
CA ILE A 399 -6.38 14.91 -6.31
C ILE A 399 -6.47 14.85 -4.78
N THR A 400 -5.66 15.66 -4.10
CA THR A 400 -5.55 15.66 -2.63
C THR A 400 -6.68 16.45 -1.97
N MET A 401 -7.37 17.31 -2.73
CA MET A 401 -8.33 18.29 -2.22
C MET A 401 -7.72 19.18 -1.13
N SER A 402 -6.42 19.47 -1.26
CA SER A 402 -5.63 20.20 -0.28
C SER A 402 -4.65 21.15 -0.97
N ARG A 403 -4.22 22.20 -0.28
CA ARG A 403 -3.28 23.18 -0.85
C ARG A 403 -1.87 22.59 -0.88
N GLU A 404 -1.29 22.55 -2.08
CA GLU A 404 0.10 22.13 -2.31
C GLU A 404 1.08 23.30 -2.13
N ALA A 405 1.35 23.68 -0.87
CA ALA A 405 2.22 24.80 -0.53
C ALA A 405 3.70 24.58 -0.91
N ASP A 406 4.17 23.33 -0.94
CA ASP A 406 5.55 23.01 -1.34
C ASP A 406 5.82 23.32 -2.82
N LEU A 407 4.79 23.29 -3.67
CA LEU A 407 4.91 23.71 -5.08
C LEU A 407 4.88 25.23 -5.25
N ASP A 408 4.18 25.95 -4.37
CA ASP A 408 4.36 27.42 -4.27
C ASP A 408 5.80 27.77 -3.91
N PHE A 409 6.41 26.98 -3.02
CA PHE A 409 7.80 27.14 -2.60
C PHE A 409 8.79 26.87 -3.75
N ALA A 410 8.61 25.78 -4.52
CA ALA A 410 9.41 25.54 -5.73
C ALA A 410 9.23 26.64 -6.78
N ARG A 411 8.02 27.16 -6.99
CA ARG A 411 7.77 28.26 -7.92
C ARG A 411 8.55 29.52 -7.51
N GLN A 412 8.49 29.88 -6.22
CA GLN A 412 9.22 31.02 -5.67
C GLN A 412 10.74 30.87 -5.81
N TYR A 413 11.26 29.64 -5.75
CA TYR A 413 12.69 29.39 -5.97
C TYR A 413 13.13 29.80 -7.37
N TYR A 414 12.35 29.46 -8.41
CA TYR A 414 12.64 29.87 -9.78
C TYR A 414 12.37 31.35 -10.02
N GLU A 415 11.38 31.96 -9.37
CA GLU A 415 11.12 33.40 -9.45
C GLU A 415 12.26 34.24 -8.87
N MET A 416 12.99 33.72 -7.88
CA MET A 416 14.19 34.37 -7.37
C MET A 416 15.25 34.60 -8.47
N LEU A 417 15.27 33.77 -9.52
CA LEU A 417 16.20 33.88 -10.63
C LEU A 417 15.90 35.05 -11.59
N TYR A 418 14.80 35.79 -11.38
CA TYR A 418 14.61 37.09 -12.05
C TYR A 418 15.57 38.16 -11.56
N ASN A 419 16.15 37.97 -10.37
CA ASN A 419 17.12 38.89 -9.79
C ASN A 419 18.54 38.61 -10.30
N THR A 420 19.41 39.61 -10.19
CA THR A 420 20.86 39.40 -10.28
C THR A 420 21.37 38.62 -9.06
N ALA A 421 22.57 38.07 -9.16
CA ALA A 421 23.17 37.32 -8.05
C ALA A 421 23.34 38.16 -6.78
N ASP A 422 23.65 39.45 -6.91
CA ASP A 422 23.83 40.36 -5.76
C ASP A 422 22.48 40.77 -5.14
N GLU A 423 21.46 41.01 -5.97
CA GLU A 423 20.08 41.25 -5.49
C GLU A 423 19.51 40.01 -4.78
N LEU A 424 19.83 38.80 -5.26
CA LEU A 424 19.47 37.56 -4.57
C LEU A 424 20.10 37.50 -3.18
N LEU A 425 21.39 37.83 -3.03
CA LEU A 425 22.03 37.85 -1.72
C LEU A 425 21.37 38.88 -0.78
N ASN A 426 21.05 40.06 -1.28
CA ASN A 426 20.31 41.08 -0.52
C ASN A 426 18.93 40.58 -0.09
N LEU A 427 18.22 39.84 -0.97
CA LEU A 427 16.94 39.22 -0.64
C LEU A 427 17.05 38.26 0.55
N VAL A 428 18.14 37.48 0.64
CA VAL A 428 18.38 36.55 1.76
C VAL A 428 18.68 37.32 3.06
N VAL A 429 19.36 38.47 2.98
CA VAL A 429 19.57 39.35 4.13
C VAL A 429 18.25 39.92 4.64
N ASP A 430 17.41 40.44 3.74
CA ASP A 430 16.19 41.17 4.09
C ASP A 430 15.05 40.23 4.52
N GLN A 431 14.88 39.10 3.82
CA GLN A 431 13.77 38.17 4.03
C GLN A 431 14.15 36.94 4.85
N GLY A 432 15.45 36.75 5.13
CA GLY A 432 15.98 35.59 5.82
C GLY A 432 16.14 34.34 4.92
N VAL A 433 16.74 33.31 5.51
CA VAL A 433 17.03 32.02 4.85
C VAL A 433 15.75 31.20 4.69
N LYS A 434 15.39 30.91 3.44
CA LYS A 434 14.24 30.09 3.03
C LYS A 434 14.66 28.71 2.51
N TYR A 435 15.70 28.66 1.68
CA TYR A 435 16.25 27.43 1.09
C TYR A 435 17.50 26.97 1.83
N THR A 436 17.93 25.75 1.58
CA THR A 436 19.21 25.24 2.09
C THR A 436 20.39 25.94 1.42
N GLU A 437 21.56 25.92 2.06
CA GLU A 437 22.79 26.49 1.49
C GLU A 437 23.07 25.92 0.08
N LEU A 438 22.91 24.61 -0.08
CA LEU A 438 23.18 23.93 -1.35
C LEU A 438 22.23 24.40 -2.47
N GLU A 439 20.96 24.61 -2.16
CA GLU A 439 19.97 25.12 -3.12
C GLU A 439 20.28 26.56 -3.52
N TYR A 440 20.69 27.42 -2.60
CA TYR A 440 21.17 28.76 -2.95
C TYR A 440 22.45 28.73 -3.80
N ILE A 441 23.38 27.81 -3.51
CA ILE A 441 24.57 27.59 -4.36
C ILE A 441 24.15 27.20 -5.78
N TYR A 442 23.16 26.33 -5.94
CA TYR A 442 22.63 25.95 -7.25
C TYR A 442 22.04 27.16 -8.00
N ALA A 443 21.23 27.98 -7.32
CA ALA A 443 20.68 29.20 -7.90
C ALA A 443 21.77 30.19 -8.35
N LEU A 444 22.75 30.48 -7.49
CA LEU A 444 23.85 31.40 -7.81
C LEU A 444 24.71 30.90 -8.96
N ASN A 445 24.99 29.59 -9.00
CA ASN A 445 25.74 29.00 -10.12
C ASN A 445 24.95 29.06 -11.42
N LEU A 446 23.64 28.83 -11.37
CA LEU A 446 22.78 28.95 -12.55
C LEU A 446 22.71 30.39 -13.06
N LEU A 447 22.58 31.39 -12.18
CA LEU A 447 22.63 32.81 -12.53
C LEU A 447 23.96 33.17 -13.19
N HIS A 448 25.09 32.75 -12.60
CA HIS A 448 26.42 33.00 -13.15
C HIS A 448 26.60 32.44 -14.56
N ARG A 449 26.06 31.24 -14.83
CA ARG A 449 26.12 30.65 -16.17
C ARG A 449 25.19 31.34 -17.18
N SER A 450 24.12 31.98 -16.72
CA SER A 450 23.00 32.44 -17.56
C SER A 450 23.05 33.93 -17.91
N GLN A 451 23.56 34.77 -17.01
CA GLN A 451 23.64 36.21 -17.21
C GLN A 451 24.98 36.62 -17.83
N THR A 452 24.99 37.67 -18.63
CA THR A 452 26.22 38.26 -19.17
C THR A 452 26.76 39.34 -18.23
N GLY A 453 28.08 39.58 -18.23
CA GLY A 453 28.69 40.65 -17.43
C GLY A 453 28.75 40.40 -15.92
N VAL A 454 28.50 39.17 -15.47
CA VAL A 454 28.45 38.79 -14.03
C VAL A 454 29.80 38.61 -13.34
N GLY A 455 30.89 39.00 -13.98
CA GLY A 455 32.26 38.80 -13.48
C GLY A 455 32.82 37.41 -13.79
N ASP A 456 34.06 37.21 -13.38
CA ASP A 456 34.82 35.97 -13.51
C ASP A 456 34.53 34.97 -12.36
N GLN A 457 35.25 33.84 -12.36
CA GLN A 457 35.12 32.84 -11.30
C GLN A 457 35.49 33.38 -9.91
N THR A 458 36.38 34.37 -9.83
CA THR A 458 36.75 35.03 -8.57
C THR A 458 35.55 35.75 -7.97
N THR A 459 34.84 36.52 -8.79
CA THR A 459 33.59 37.21 -8.41
C THR A 459 32.55 36.20 -7.93
N GLN A 460 32.40 35.07 -8.63
CA GLN A 460 31.48 34.02 -8.21
C GLN A 460 31.86 33.41 -6.85
N ASN A 461 33.15 33.13 -6.63
CA ASN A 461 33.63 32.59 -5.36
C ASN A 461 33.38 33.57 -4.19
N MET A 462 33.54 34.88 -4.42
CA MET A 462 33.20 35.91 -3.42
C MET A 462 31.71 35.90 -3.07
N ARG A 463 30.82 35.75 -4.07
CA ARG A 463 29.37 35.64 -3.82
C ARG A 463 29.01 34.38 -3.04
N LEU A 464 29.61 33.23 -3.35
CA LEU A 464 29.41 31.99 -2.61
C LEU A 464 29.92 32.09 -1.16
N GLN A 465 31.04 32.76 -0.94
CA GLN A 465 31.54 33.03 0.40
C GLN A 465 30.61 33.98 1.16
N ARG A 466 30.11 35.03 0.51
CA ARG A 466 29.16 35.96 1.12
C ARG A 466 27.84 35.27 1.48
N LEU A 467 27.35 34.35 0.65
CA LEU A 467 26.18 33.52 0.97
C LEU A 467 26.37 32.76 2.30
N LYS A 468 27.53 32.12 2.49
CA LYS A 468 27.83 31.38 3.73
C LYS A 468 27.80 32.30 4.95
N GLU A 469 28.39 33.48 4.83
CA GLU A 469 28.37 34.48 5.90
C GLU A 469 26.94 34.91 6.24
N ILE A 470 26.13 35.25 5.22
CA ILE A 470 24.73 35.64 5.41
C ILE A 470 23.93 34.54 6.11
N ILE A 471 24.10 33.27 5.70
CA ILE A 471 23.40 32.14 6.32
C ILE A 471 23.79 32.00 7.79
N CYS A 472 25.08 32.11 8.12
CA CYS A 472 25.57 32.08 9.49
C CYS A 472 25.03 33.26 10.33
N GLU A 473 25.04 34.47 9.78
CA GLU A 473 24.48 35.68 10.40
C GLU A 473 22.99 35.49 10.72
N GLN A 474 22.21 35.01 9.75
CA GLN A 474 20.77 34.75 9.91
C GLN A 474 20.46 33.64 10.92
N ALA A 475 21.29 32.58 10.96
CA ALA A 475 21.17 31.54 11.97
C ALA A 475 21.41 32.08 13.39
N ALA A 476 22.45 32.92 13.56
CA ALA A 476 22.74 33.57 14.84
C ALA A 476 21.59 34.52 15.26
N ILE A 477 21.02 35.29 14.32
CA ILE A 477 19.86 36.16 14.59
C ILE A 477 18.66 35.34 15.05
N LYS A 478 18.32 34.25 14.35
CA LYS A 478 17.21 33.35 14.71
C LYS A 478 17.41 32.74 16.10
N GLN A 479 18.63 32.31 16.42
CA GLN A 479 18.96 31.76 17.74
C GLN A 479 18.80 32.82 18.84
N ALA A 480 19.36 34.01 18.64
CA ALA A 480 19.24 35.11 19.60
C ALA A 480 17.79 35.57 19.82
N THR A 481 16.92 35.50 18.79
CA THR A 481 15.48 35.80 18.96
C THR A 481 14.75 34.70 19.72
N LYS A 482 15.13 33.43 19.54
CA LYS A 482 14.57 32.31 20.30
C LYS A 482 14.97 32.40 21.78
N ASP A 483 16.24 32.68 22.06
CA ASP A 483 16.75 32.81 23.43
C ASP A 483 16.06 33.96 24.18
N LYS A 484 15.90 35.12 23.53
CA LYS A 484 15.14 36.25 24.12
C LYS A 484 13.68 35.88 24.45
N LYS A 485 13.01 35.09 23.61
CA LYS A 485 11.64 34.63 23.88
C LYS A 485 11.57 33.68 25.08
N ILE A 486 12.61 32.88 25.30
CA ILE A 486 12.70 31.97 26.46
C ILE A 486 13.00 32.75 27.74
N THR A 487 13.82 33.81 27.71
CA THR A 487 14.10 34.64 28.90
C THR A 487 12.96 35.58 29.30
N THR A 488 11.97 35.81 28.43
CA THR A 488 10.83 36.73 28.69
C THR A 488 9.57 35.99 29.16
N VAL A 489 9.61 34.65 29.20
CA VAL A 489 8.58 33.77 29.80
C VAL A 489 9.11 33.29 31.15
#